data_AF-A0A2N1V6Y9-F1
#
_entry.id   AF-A0A2N1V6Y9-F1
#
_cell.length_a   1.000
_cell.length_b   1.000
_cell.length_c   1.000
_cell.angle_alpha   90.00
_cell.angle_beta   90.00
_cell.angle_gamma   90.00
#
_symmetry.space_group_name_H-M   'P 1'
#
loop_
_entity.id
_entity.type
_entity.pdbx_description
1 polymer ?
#
loop_
_entity_poly.entity_id
_entity_poly.type
_entity_poly.pdbx_seq_one_letter_code
_entity_poly.pdbx_strand_id
1 'polypeptide(L)'
;MTLLRKRAGLTMTALSERIGVTPSYISLLESGERQPSRDVVDKLADVFFESKEINARDELRMLAGLSPVQTDKIIAPHDIRTTYEQMLERDPGDFRTFAALVRVLLKDHESELARQKIHEGLRRFTTSYQLQALLSQLELSHAHYQGAETAQKAAIEQFHAQPPELQKLHEIHADLYTSLGVIYYLWGSSQYEREDEASSNSRARALDLFRLAREQYDRALEIAPEDVYLLDEYARLCFHLARLSEGPEQKVLWEISIRTFRKVICAENNAILGPEEIREACICMAQACSHAGRHEEAELILVLTRSMSPQFWPAHYALACLHSLQYEQLRETSHLDKALNSLRQAFKLQQSDTGIRQMARTDPDLNPLRAKRRKLFEDLIKEGEDVEIAKSA
;
A
#
# COMPACT_ATOMS: atom_id res chain seq x y z
N MET A 1 6.79 -19.72 26.62
CA MET A 1 7.32 -20.98 26.07
C MET A 1 7.68 -22.01 27.15
N THR A 2 8.60 -21.70 28.07
CA THR A 2 9.08 -22.63 29.14
C THR A 2 7.96 -23.26 29.98
N LEU A 3 6.92 -22.49 30.30
CA LEU A 3 5.76 -22.97 31.05
C LEU A 3 4.92 -24.00 30.27
N LEU A 4 4.72 -23.78 28.97
CA LEU A 4 3.95 -24.68 28.10
C LEU A 4 4.68 -26.02 27.95
N ARG A 5 5.99 -25.99 27.68
CA ARG A 5 6.81 -27.20 27.57
C ARG A 5 6.79 -28.02 28.87
N LYS A 6 6.95 -27.37 30.02
CA LYS A 6 6.93 -28.05 31.33
C LYS A 6 5.56 -28.66 31.65
N ARG A 7 4.46 -27.95 31.34
CA ARG A 7 3.09 -28.49 31.49
C ARG A 7 2.83 -29.70 30.61
N ALA A 8 3.38 -29.72 29.40
CA ALA A 8 3.32 -30.86 28.49
C ALA A 8 4.26 -32.02 28.88
N GLY A 9 5.03 -31.91 29.96
CA GLY A 9 5.96 -32.94 30.42
C GLY A 9 7.15 -33.17 29.48
N LEU A 10 7.47 -32.22 28.60
CA LEU A 10 8.50 -32.39 27.57
C LEU A 10 9.86 -31.82 28.02
N THR A 11 10.94 -32.53 27.67
CA THR A 11 12.30 -31.98 27.72
C THR A 11 12.55 -31.09 26.49
N MET A 12 13.56 -30.21 26.53
CA MET A 12 13.91 -29.38 25.36
C MET A 12 14.29 -30.24 24.16
N THR A 13 15.01 -31.33 24.38
CA THR A 13 15.37 -32.32 23.35
C THR A 13 14.13 -32.95 22.74
N ALA A 14 13.21 -33.47 23.57
CA ALA A 14 11.98 -34.11 23.08
C ALA A 14 11.07 -33.16 22.31
N LEU A 15 10.99 -31.89 22.73
CA LEU A 15 10.24 -30.88 21.99
C LEU A 15 10.91 -30.54 20.66
N SER A 16 12.23 -30.39 20.66
CA SER A 16 12.99 -30.03 19.46
C SER A 16 12.86 -31.09 18.35
N GLU A 17 12.88 -32.38 18.73
CA GLU A 17 12.66 -33.50 17.81
C GLU A 17 11.24 -33.49 17.23
N ARG A 18 10.23 -33.21 18.04
CA ARG A 18 8.82 -33.18 17.61
C ARG A 18 8.51 -32.09 16.59
N ILE A 19 9.16 -30.93 16.68
CA ILE A 19 8.92 -29.82 15.76
C ILE A 19 10.01 -29.65 14.69
N GLY A 20 10.99 -30.55 14.66
CA GLY A 20 12.05 -30.57 13.65
C GLY A 20 13.05 -29.41 13.74
N VAL A 21 13.42 -29.01 14.97
CA VAL A 21 14.44 -27.96 15.24
C VAL A 21 15.52 -28.48 16.19
N THR A 22 16.57 -27.69 16.45
CA THR A 22 17.62 -28.08 17.39
C THR A 22 17.25 -27.77 18.86
N PRO A 23 17.76 -28.51 19.85
CA PRO A 23 17.55 -28.19 21.27
C PRO A 23 18.04 -26.78 21.65
N SER A 24 19.14 -26.33 21.05
CA SER A 24 19.64 -24.94 21.22
C SER A 24 18.64 -23.92 20.69
N TYR A 25 17.94 -24.21 19.59
CA TYR A 25 16.89 -23.32 19.08
C TYR A 25 15.73 -23.19 20.07
N ILE A 26 15.29 -24.29 20.70
CA ILE A 26 14.29 -24.24 21.78
C ILE A 26 14.79 -23.39 22.95
N SER A 27 16.07 -23.47 23.31
CA SER A 27 16.65 -22.63 24.36
C SER A 27 16.51 -21.14 24.07
N LEU A 28 16.81 -20.75 22.84
CA LEU A 28 16.73 -19.35 22.38
C LEU A 28 15.28 -18.85 22.30
N LEU A 29 14.33 -19.74 21.98
CA LEU A 29 12.90 -19.42 22.04
C LEU A 29 12.42 -19.26 23.49
N GLU A 30 12.94 -20.07 24.42
CA GLU A 30 12.59 -20.01 25.84
C GLU A 30 13.19 -18.81 26.57
N SER A 31 14.39 -18.37 26.19
CA SER A 31 15.02 -17.14 26.69
C SER A 31 14.47 -15.88 26.02
N GLY A 32 13.74 -16.01 24.91
CA GLY A 32 13.20 -14.89 24.15
C GLY A 32 14.20 -14.18 23.24
N GLU A 33 15.42 -14.72 23.12
CA GLU A 33 16.49 -14.20 22.24
C GLU A 33 16.20 -14.40 20.75
N ARG A 34 15.31 -15.33 20.40
CA ARG A 34 14.95 -15.62 19.01
C ARG A 34 13.44 -15.68 18.81
N GLN A 35 12.98 -15.08 17.72
CA GLN A 35 11.59 -15.19 17.29
C GLN A 35 11.37 -16.49 16.50
N PRO A 36 10.27 -17.23 16.76
CA PRO A 36 9.91 -18.40 15.97
C PRO A 36 9.35 -17.99 14.60
N SER A 37 9.65 -18.76 13.56
CA SER A 37 8.98 -18.60 12.26
C SER A 37 7.52 -19.07 12.35
N ARG A 38 6.69 -18.68 11.38
CA ARG A 38 5.28 -19.12 11.31
C ARG A 38 5.13 -20.64 11.37
N ASP A 39 5.94 -21.35 10.59
CA ASP A 39 5.98 -22.82 10.58
C ASP A 39 6.35 -23.42 11.95
N VAL A 40 7.30 -22.81 12.65
CA VAL A 40 7.65 -23.24 14.02
C VAL A 40 6.50 -22.98 14.98
N VAL A 41 5.85 -21.82 14.93
CA VAL A 41 4.70 -21.50 15.79
C VAL A 41 3.54 -22.47 15.54
N ASP A 42 3.30 -22.80 14.28
CA ASP A 42 2.29 -23.77 13.89
C ASP A 42 2.55 -25.16 14.44
N LYS A 43 3.79 -25.66 14.30
CA LYS A 43 4.19 -26.95 14.86
C LYS A 43 4.16 -26.95 16.39
N LEU A 44 4.49 -25.83 17.02
CA LEU A 44 4.37 -25.67 18.47
C LEU A 44 2.91 -25.72 18.91
N ALA A 45 2.01 -25.10 18.16
CA ALA A 45 0.58 -25.18 18.42
C ALA A 45 0.07 -26.62 18.31
N ASP A 46 0.49 -27.35 17.29
CA ASP A 46 0.13 -28.76 17.09
C ASP A 46 0.66 -29.68 18.22
N VAL A 47 1.75 -29.30 18.88
CA VAL A 47 2.33 -30.06 20.00
C VAL A 47 1.65 -29.75 21.34
N PHE A 48 1.25 -28.49 21.56
CA PHE A 48 0.73 -28.05 22.86
C PHE A 48 -0.80 -28.02 22.95
N PHE A 49 -1.49 -27.94 21.82
CA PHE A 49 -2.93 -27.84 21.77
C PHE A 49 -3.49 -28.98 20.92
N GLU A 50 -4.59 -29.60 21.36
CA GLU A 50 -5.26 -30.59 20.54
C GLU A 50 -5.86 -29.91 19.31
N SER A 51 -5.83 -30.60 18.15
CA SER A 51 -6.30 -30.10 16.83
C SER A 51 -7.73 -29.52 16.76
N LYS A 52 -8.48 -29.54 17.87
CA LYS A 52 -9.83 -28.97 18.01
C LYS A 52 -9.87 -27.64 18.78
N GLU A 53 -8.80 -27.24 19.47
CA GLU A 53 -8.70 -25.95 20.17
C GLU A 53 -8.18 -24.87 19.21
N ILE A 54 -9.02 -24.52 18.23
CA ILE A 54 -8.72 -23.57 17.15
C ILE A 54 -8.24 -22.21 17.70
N ASN A 55 -8.77 -21.78 18.85
CA ASN A 55 -8.43 -20.50 19.50
C ASN A 55 -6.99 -20.44 20.01
N ALA A 56 -6.44 -21.56 20.49
CA ALA A 56 -5.13 -21.58 21.13
C ALA A 56 -3.97 -21.46 20.11
N ARG A 57 -4.19 -21.93 18.87
CA ARG A 57 -3.25 -21.77 17.76
C ARG A 57 -3.13 -20.30 17.34
N ASP A 58 -4.26 -19.62 17.23
CA ASP A 58 -4.31 -18.21 16.86
C ASP A 58 -3.75 -17.33 17.99
N GLU A 59 -4.03 -17.68 19.25
CA GLU A 59 -3.40 -17.04 20.41
C GLU A 59 -1.88 -17.20 20.40
N LEU A 60 -1.36 -18.40 20.12
CA LEU A 60 0.09 -18.63 20.04
C LEU A 60 0.75 -17.86 18.89
N ARG A 61 0.06 -17.73 17.75
CA ARG A 61 0.49 -16.87 16.64
C ARG A 61 0.52 -15.41 17.04
N MET A 62 -0.51 -14.90 17.70
CA MET A 62 -0.54 -13.52 18.19
C MET A 62 0.56 -13.24 19.21
N LEU A 63 0.81 -14.16 20.15
CA LEU A 63 1.91 -14.06 21.12
C LEU A 63 3.30 -14.08 20.45
N ALA A 64 3.41 -14.72 19.29
CA ALA A 64 4.61 -14.71 18.45
C ALA A 64 4.70 -13.50 17.51
N GLY A 65 3.73 -12.57 17.56
CA GLY A 65 3.65 -11.40 16.68
C GLY A 65 3.18 -11.72 15.25
N LEU A 66 2.52 -12.85 15.04
CA LEU A 66 2.02 -13.33 13.75
C LEU A 66 0.50 -13.20 13.65
N SER A 67 0.00 -13.04 12.42
CA SER A 67 -1.43 -12.96 12.13
C SER A 67 -2.14 -14.33 12.30
N PRO A 68 -3.36 -14.38 12.88
CA PRO A 68 -4.15 -15.61 13.06
C PRO A 68 -4.55 -16.27 11.71
N VAL A 69 -4.92 -17.55 11.76
CA VAL A 69 -5.30 -18.38 10.59
C VAL A 69 -6.68 -17.98 10.04
N GLN A 70 -7.65 -17.68 10.91
CA GLN A 70 -9.02 -17.39 10.51
C GLN A 70 -9.42 -15.97 10.93
N THR A 71 -9.20 -15.00 10.06
CA THR A 71 -9.69 -13.62 10.25
C THR A 71 -11.21 -13.49 10.21
N ASP A 72 -11.93 -14.47 9.65
CA ASP A 72 -13.33 -14.27 9.24
C ASP A 72 -14.39 -14.91 10.16
N LYS A 73 -14.03 -15.72 11.17
CA LYS A 73 -15.04 -16.45 11.97
C LYS A 73 -14.86 -16.48 13.49
N ILE A 74 -13.75 -16.00 14.02
CA ILE A 74 -13.54 -15.84 15.46
C ILE A 74 -12.67 -14.59 15.52
N ILE A 75 -13.19 -13.42 15.84
CA ILE A 75 -13.25 -12.89 17.20
C ILE A 75 -14.14 -11.65 17.10
N ALA A 76 -15.15 -11.51 17.97
CA ALA A 76 -15.78 -10.22 18.16
C ALA A 76 -14.68 -9.25 18.63
N PRO A 77 -14.46 -8.08 17.98
CA PRO A 77 -13.33 -7.17 18.26
C PRO A 77 -13.06 -6.85 19.75
N HIS A 78 -14.08 -6.98 20.60
CA HIS A 78 -14.03 -6.73 22.03
C HIS A 78 -13.19 -7.75 22.85
N ASP A 79 -12.94 -8.96 22.37
CA ASP A 79 -12.23 -9.99 23.16
C ASP A 79 -10.69 -9.83 23.12
N ILE A 80 -10.14 -9.42 21.97
CA ILE A 80 -8.68 -9.22 21.80
C ILE A 80 -8.19 -8.06 22.65
N ARG A 81 -8.94 -6.95 22.63
CA ARG A 81 -8.63 -5.75 23.41
C ARG A 81 -8.56 -6.07 24.90
N THR A 82 -9.59 -6.71 25.42
CA THR A 82 -9.68 -7.11 26.84
C THR A 82 -8.52 -8.02 27.23
N THR A 83 -8.13 -8.93 26.33
CA THR A 83 -6.98 -9.83 26.55
C THR A 83 -5.67 -9.06 26.69
N TYR A 84 -5.38 -8.12 25.78
CA TYR A 84 -4.16 -7.30 25.90
C TYR A 84 -4.17 -6.37 27.11
N GLU A 85 -5.32 -5.80 27.46
CA GLU A 85 -5.48 -4.99 28.68
C GLU A 85 -5.15 -5.82 29.94
N GLN A 86 -5.69 -7.04 30.08
CA GLN A 86 -5.39 -7.94 31.20
C GLN A 86 -3.92 -8.39 31.24
N MET A 87 -3.29 -8.57 30.08
CA MET A 87 -1.86 -8.89 30.02
C MET A 87 -1.00 -7.72 30.52
N LEU A 88 -1.37 -6.49 30.16
CA LEU A 88 -0.68 -5.26 30.62
C LEU A 88 -0.92 -4.94 32.10
N GLU A 89 -2.03 -5.38 32.68
CA GLU A 89 -2.24 -5.32 34.13
C GLU A 89 -1.24 -6.21 34.88
N ARG A 90 -0.90 -7.38 34.31
CA ARG A 90 0.04 -8.35 34.90
C ARG A 90 1.49 -7.98 34.67
N ASP A 91 1.82 -7.54 33.46
CA ASP A 91 3.13 -7.01 33.12
C ASP A 91 2.99 -5.64 32.44
N PRO A 92 2.98 -4.58 33.26
CA PRO A 92 2.92 -3.23 32.73
C PRO A 92 4.19 -2.91 31.89
N GLY A 93 5.31 -3.61 32.06
CA GLY A 93 6.53 -3.38 31.28
C GLY A 93 6.51 -3.94 29.87
N ASP A 94 5.49 -4.70 29.48
CA ASP A 94 5.45 -5.39 28.19
C ASP A 94 5.11 -4.45 27.02
N PHE A 95 6.16 -3.91 26.42
CA PHE A 95 6.07 -3.04 25.25
C PHE A 95 5.38 -3.69 24.05
N ARG A 96 5.57 -5.01 23.83
CA ARG A 96 5.03 -5.69 22.65
C ARG A 96 3.52 -5.77 22.74
N THR A 97 3.02 -6.20 23.89
CA THR A 97 1.59 -6.25 24.18
C THR A 97 0.99 -4.84 24.12
N PHE A 98 1.70 -3.82 24.61
CA PHE A 98 1.26 -2.43 24.52
C PHE A 98 1.13 -1.95 23.07
N ALA A 99 2.15 -2.18 22.24
CA ALA A 99 2.12 -1.80 20.83
C ALA A 99 1.04 -2.57 20.06
N ALA A 100 0.81 -3.85 20.39
CA ALA A 100 -0.26 -4.66 19.80
C ALA A 100 -1.65 -4.11 20.15
N LEU A 101 -1.88 -3.72 21.41
CA LEU A 101 -3.12 -3.06 21.83
C LEU A 101 -3.37 -1.78 21.02
N VAL A 102 -2.36 -0.92 20.86
CA VAL A 102 -2.48 0.30 20.06
C VAL A 102 -2.87 -0.03 18.61
N ARG A 103 -2.27 -1.05 17.99
CA ARG A 103 -2.63 -1.47 16.62
C ARG A 103 -4.07 -1.94 16.51
N VAL A 104 -4.58 -2.67 17.51
CA VAL A 104 -5.99 -3.08 17.56
C VAL A 104 -6.89 -1.84 17.62
N LEU A 105 -6.58 -0.86 18.48
CA LEU A 105 -7.36 0.38 18.57
C LEU A 105 -7.38 1.16 17.25
N LEU A 106 -6.25 1.21 16.53
CA LEU A 106 -6.18 1.82 15.20
C LEU A 106 -7.04 1.07 14.18
N LYS A 107 -7.02 -0.26 14.21
CA LYS A 107 -7.83 -1.11 13.33
C LYS A 107 -9.33 -0.97 13.59
N ASP A 108 -9.71 -0.81 14.85
CA ASP A 108 -11.11 -0.60 15.28
C ASP A 108 -11.57 0.87 15.12
N HIS A 109 -10.73 1.72 14.50
CA HIS A 109 -10.98 3.14 14.28
C HIS A 109 -11.20 3.97 15.57
N GLU A 110 -10.77 3.46 16.73
CA GLU A 110 -10.82 4.15 18.03
C GLU A 110 -9.68 5.19 18.17
N SER A 111 -9.67 6.18 17.26
CA SER A 111 -8.57 7.12 17.04
C SER A 111 -8.15 7.90 18.29
N GLU A 112 -9.12 8.41 19.06
CA GLU A 112 -8.82 9.19 20.27
C GLU A 112 -8.20 8.33 21.37
N LEU A 113 -8.69 7.11 21.54
CA LEU A 113 -8.15 6.19 22.54
C LEU A 113 -6.76 5.70 22.12
N ALA A 114 -6.56 5.37 20.84
CA ALA A 114 -5.25 5.03 20.29
C ALA A 114 -4.25 6.17 20.52
N ARG A 115 -4.65 7.42 20.26
CA ARG A 115 -3.84 8.61 20.53
C ARG A 115 -3.44 8.71 21.99
N GLN A 116 -4.40 8.58 22.91
CA GLN A 116 -4.14 8.63 24.35
C GLN A 116 -3.16 7.53 24.78
N LYS A 117 -3.36 6.29 24.30
CA LYS A 117 -2.48 5.16 24.59
C LYS A 117 -1.08 5.36 24.02
N ILE A 118 -0.95 5.90 22.82
CA ILE A 118 0.36 6.23 22.26
C ILE A 118 1.10 7.24 23.16
N HIS A 119 0.44 8.32 23.60
CA HIS A 119 1.07 9.31 24.47
C HIS A 119 1.43 8.75 25.85
N GLU A 120 0.60 7.85 26.40
CA GLU A 120 0.91 7.08 27.60
C GLU A 120 2.19 6.24 27.40
N GLY A 121 2.25 5.49 26.29
CA GLY A 121 3.38 4.64 25.94
C GLY A 121 4.68 5.43 25.71
N LEU A 122 4.61 6.59 25.05
CA LEU A 122 5.78 7.46 24.81
C LEU A 122 6.40 7.99 26.11
N ARG A 123 5.60 8.17 27.18
CA ARG A 123 6.10 8.56 28.51
C ARG A 123 6.66 7.37 29.30
N ARG A 124 6.20 6.17 28.96
CA ARG A 124 6.45 4.93 29.70
C ARG A 124 7.66 4.16 29.20
N PHE A 125 7.85 4.12 27.88
CA PHE A 125 8.87 3.30 27.23
C PHE A 125 9.98 4.18 26.66
N THR A 126 11.23 3.83 26.99
CA THR A 126 12.44 4.53 26.51
C THR A 126 12.71 4.24 25.03
N THR A 127 12.40 3.04 24.56
CA THR A 127 12.53 2.61 23.16
C THR A 127 11.16 2.65 22.49
N SER A 128 10.82 3.76 21.84
CA SER A 128 9.44 3.99 21.39
C SER A 128 9.28 4.39 19.92
N TYR A 129 10.27 4.10 19.07
CA TYR A 129 10.17 4.40 17.64
C TYR A 129 8.93 3.74 16.99
N GLN A 130 8.54 2.55 17.45
CA GLN A 130 7.32 1.89 16.97
C GLN A 130 6.05 2.66 17.36
N LEU A 131 6.01 3.27 18.55
CA LEU A 131 4.88 4.12 18.95
C LEU A 131 4.85 5.43 18.16
N GLN A 132 6.02 5.99 17.82
CA GLN A 132 6.12 7.14 16.92
C GLN A 132 5.64 6.81 15.51
N ALA A 133 5.99 5.62 14.98
CA ALA A 133 5.47 5.16 13.69
C ALA A 133 3.95 4.94 13.72
N LEU A 134 3.41 4.38 14.81
CA LEU A 134 1.96 4.24 14.99
C LEU A 134 1.24 5.60 15.13
N LEU A 135 1.88 6.58 15.79
CA LEU A 135 1.38 7.95 15.83
C LEU A 135 1.33 8.55 14.43
N SER A 136 2.39 8.33 13.65
CA SER A 136 2.46 8.81 12.28
C SER A 136 1.31 8.26 11.42
N GLN A 137 1.07 6.94 11.49
CA GLN A 137 -0.04 6.29 10.79
C GLN A 137 -1.41 6.84 11.22
N LEU A 138 -1.60 7.07 12.51
CA LEU A 138 -2.83 7.67 13.03
C LEU A 138 -3.04 9.07 12.46
N GLU A 139 -2.04 9.94 12.53
CA GLU A 139 -2.15 11.31 11.98
C GLU A 139 -2.40 11.28 10.48
N LEU A 140 -1.75 10.36 9.75
CA LEU A 140 -1.95 10.20 8.31
C LEU A 140 -3.39 9.79 7.97
N SER A 141 -4.00 8.91 8.77
CA SER A 141 -5.42 8.52 8.57
C SER A 141 -6.41 9.68 8.73
N HIS A 142 -6.02 10.73 9.45
CA HIS A 142 -6.79 11.97 9.63
C HIS A 142 -6.33 13.09 8.67
N ALA A 143 -5.49 12.77 7.69
CA ALA A 143 -4.86 13.73 6.77
C ALA A 143 -4.07 14.87 7.47
N HIS A 144 -3.58 14.63 8.69
CA HIS A 144 -2.72 15.56 9.44
C HIS A 144 -1.25 15.37 9.04
N TYR A 145 -0.91 15.69 7.78
CA TYR A 145 0.40 15.37 7.19
C TYR A 145 1.61 15.90 7.97
N GLN A 146 1.54 17.10 8.52
CA GLN A 146 2.63 17.68 9.32
C GLN A 146 2.89 16.90 10.62
N GLY A 147 1.82 16.46 11.28
CA GLY A 147 1.91 15.61 12.48
C GLY A 147 2.49 14.24 12.13
N ALA A 148 2.02 13.66 11.04
CA ALA A 148 2.52 12.38 10.53
C ALA A 148 4.01 12.44 10.20
N GLU A 149 4.45 13.48 9.49
CA GLU A 149 5.85 13.72 9.16
C GLU A 149 6.72 13.86 10.42
N THR A 150 6.28 14.68 11.38
CA THR A 150 7.04 14.94 12.61
C THR A 150 7.23 13.65 13.41
N ALA A 151 6.16 12.86 13.58
CA ALA A 151 6.19 11.59 14.27
C ALA A 151 7.10 10.57 13.54
N GLN A 152 7.01 10.49 12.22
CA GLN A 152 7.82 9.54 11.45
C GLN A 152 9.31 9.89 11.46
N LYS A 153 9.66 11.18 11.39
CA LYS A 153 11.05 11.63 11.54
C LYS A 153 11.59 11.30 12.92
N ALA A 154 10.80 11.53 13.98
CA ALA A 154 11.17 11.13 15.33
C ALA A 154 11.37 9.61 15.45
N ALA A 155 10.55 8.79 14.78
CA ALA A 155 10.74 7.35 14.72
C ALA A 155 12.08 6.96 14.08
N ILE A 156 12.42 7.57 12.94
CA ILE A 156 13.69 7.35 12.24
C ILE A 156 14.88 7.76 13.11
N GLU A 157 14.84 8.94 13.73
CA GLU A 157 15.90 9.42 14.63
C GLU A 157 16.12 8.49 15.82
N GLN A 158 15.03 8.04 16.46
CA GLN A 158 15.11 7.09 17.58
C GLN A 158 15.61 5.71 17.17
N PHE A 159 15.29 5.26 15.96
CA PHE A 159 15.80 4.01 15.39
C PHE A 159 17.31 4.09 15.18
N HIS A 160 17.81 5.19 14.61
CA HIS A 160 19.25 5.44 14.43
C HIS A 160 20.02 5.61 15.74
N ALA A 161 19.33 6.01 16.83
CA ALA A 161 19.92 6.06 18.17
C ALA A 161 20.02 4.68 18.85
N GLN A 162 19.42 3.62 18.29
CA GLN A 162 19.50 2.27 18.86
C GLN A 162 20.90 1.64 18.70
N PRO A 163 21.27 0.65 19.53
CA PRO A 163 22.48 -0.13 19.34
C PRO A 163 22.58 -0.75 17.92
N PRO A 164 23.79 -0.87 17.35
CA PRO A 164 23.99 -1.39 15.99
C PRO A 164 23.40 -2.79 15.74
N GLU A 165 23.24 -3.62 16.77
CA GLU A 165 22.60 -4.94 16.60
C GLU A 165 21.12 -4.85 16.22
N LEU A 166 20.40 -3.84 16.72
CA LEU A 166 18.99 -3.58 16.39
C LEU A 166 18.84 -2.84 15.05
N GLN A 167 19.88 -2.12 14.60
CA GLN A 167 19.91 -1.46 13.30
C GLN A 167 20.09 -2.44 12.12
N LYS A 168 20.61 -3.65 12.36
CA LYS A 168 20.79 -4.70 11.33
C LYS A 168 19.46 -5.27 10.79
N LEU A 169 18.32 -4.86 11.34
CA LEU A 169 17.00 -5.22 10.84
C LEU A 169 16.68 -4.39 9.60
N HIS A 170 17.25 -4.78 8.45
CA HIS A 170 17.12 -4.08 7.17
C HIS A 170 15.65 -3.82 6.77
N GLU A 171 14.75 -4.76 7.00
CA GLU A 171 13.31 -4.61 6.67
C GLU A 171 12.66 -3.43 7.43
N ILE A 172 12.88 -3.35 8.74
CA ILE A 172 12.32 -2.26 9.57
C ILE A 172 12.90 -0.90 9.15
N HIS A 173 14.18 -0.88 8.76
CA HIS A 173 14.84 0.34 8.33
C HIS A 173 14.27 0.85 7.00
N ALA A 174 14.03 -0.04 6.05
CA ALA A 174 13.36 0.29 4.79
C ALA A 174 11.93 0.80 5.03
N ASP A 175 11.14 0.10 5.86
CA ASP A 175 9.74 0.46 6.16
C ASP A 175 9.57 1.87 6.73
N LEU A 176 10.52 2.31 7.56
CA LEU A 176 10.48 3.65 8.15
C LEU A 176 10.64 4.75 7.10
N TYR A 177 11.54 4.55 6.11
CA TYR A 177 11.69 5.47 4.99
C TYR A 177 10.53 5.36 4.01
N THR A 178 10.08 4.14 3.70
CA THR A 178 8.90 3.91 2.85
C THR A 178 7.68 4.66 3.40
N SER A 179 7.44 4.54 4.71
CA SER A 179 6.32 5.24 5.38
C SER A 179 6.45 6.76 5.28
N LEU A 180 7.66 7.32 5.46
CA LEU A 180 7.88 8.76 5.28
C LEU A 180 7.67 9.20 3.82
N GLY A 181 8.10 8.37 2.86
CA GLY A 181 7.84 8.57 1.44
C GLY A 181 6.34 8.61 1.13
N VAL A 182 5.57 7.67 1.67
CA VAL A 182 4.10 7.62 1.52
C VAL A 182 3.43 8.87 2.10
N ILE A 183 3.87 9.37 3.26
CA ILE A 183 3.34 10.62 3.84
C ILE A 183 3.52 11.78 2.88
N TYR A 184 4.73 11.96 2.33
CA TYR A 184 5.01 13.02 1.38
C TYR A 184 4.25 12.85 0.06
N TYR A 185 4.12 11.61 -0.42
CA TYR A 185 3.35 11.29 -1.62
C TYR A 185 1.87 11.66 -1.43
N LEU A 186 1.21 11.18 -0.38
CA LEU A 186 -0.19 11.49 -0.11
C LEU A 186 -0.42 12.98 0.15
N TRP A 187 0.51 13.63 0.86
CA TRP A 187 0.45 15.08 1.04
C TRP A 187 0.53 15.79 -0.32
N GLY A 188 1.48 15.41 -1.17
CA GLY A 188 1.63 15.95 -2.53
C GLY A 188 0.38 15.76 -3.38
N SER A 189 -0.18 14.55 -3.40
CA SER A 189 -1.42 14.23 -4.11
C SER A 189 -2.59 15.09 -3.62
N SER A 190 -2.72 15.31 -2.31
CA SER A 190 -3.77 16.18 -1.76
C SER A 190 -3.62 17.65 -2.16
N GLN A 191 -2.41 18.14 -2.39
CA GLN A 191 -2.18 19.49 -2.91
C GLN A 191 -2.51 19.59 -4.39
N TYR A 192 -2.23 18.52 -5.15
CA TYR A 192 -2.52 18.42 -6.57
C TYR A 192 -4.03 18.33 -6.85
N GLU A 193 -4.77 17.53 -6.09
CA GLU A 193 -6.23 17.38 -6.25
C GLU A 193 -7.02 18.64 -5.88
N ARG A 194 -6.45 19.52 -5.05
CA ARG A 194 -7.04 20.81 -4.67
C ARG A 194 -6.81 21.92 -5.71
N GLU A 195 -6.33 21.60 -6.90
CA GLU A 195 -6.30 22.54 -8.02
C GLU A 195 -7.73 22.89 -8.47
N ASP A 196 -8.37 23.81 -7.75
CA ASP A 196 -9.14 24.85 -8.42
C ASP A 196 -8.15 25.65 -9.29
N GLU A 197 -8.56 26.02 -10.51
CA GLU A 197 -7.76 26.54 -11.65
C GLU A 197 -6.87 27.79 -11.37
N ALA A 198 -6.65 28.20 -10.12
CA ALA A 198 -6.15 29.52 -9.75
C ALA A 198 -4.82 29.58 -8.96
N SER A 199 -4.05 28.50 -8.76
CA SER A 199 -2.73 28.67 -8.09
C SER A 199 -1.59 27.79 -8.59
N SER A 200 -0.66 28.43 -9.31
CA SER A 200 0.71 27.94 -9.60
C SER A 200 1.46 27.47 -8.34
N ASN A 201 1.01 27.85 -7.14
CA ASN A 201 1.64 27.55 -5.87
C ASN A 201 1.35 26.11 -5.41
N SER A 202 0.13 25.60 -5.67
CA SER A 202 -0.27 24.23 -5.27
C SER A 202 0.52 23.18 -6.04
N ARG A 203 0.66 23.37 -7.36
CA ARG A 203 1.48 22.50 -8.23
C ARG A 203 2.94 22.46 -7.82
N ALA A 204 3.54 23.62 -7.58
CA ALA A 204 4.93 23.72 -7.13
C ALA A 204 5.12 23.00 -5.79
N ARG A 205 4.16 23.15 -4.87
CA ARG A 205 4.19 22.48 -3.58
C ARG A 205 4.05 20.96 -3.68
N ALA A 206 3.16 20.47 -4.55
CA ALA A 206 3.02 19.04 -4.82
C ALA A 206 4.32 18.46 -5.38
N LEU A 207 4.97 19.16 -6.31
CA LEU A 207 6.24 18.76 -6.90
C LEU A 207 7.37 18.65 -5.86
N ASP A 208 7.47 19.63 -4.96
CA ASP A 208 8.47 19.59 -3.87
C ASP A 208 8.22 18.42 -2.91
N LEU A 209 6.95 18.15 -2.57
CA LEU A 209 6.57 17.00 -1.74
C LEU A 209 6.90 15.68 -2.43
N PHE A 210 6.62 15.55 -3.72
CA PHE A 210 6.98 14.35 -4.47
C PHE A 210 8.50 14.14 -4.58
N ARG A 211 9.30 15.21 -4.65
CA ARG A 211 10.77 15.10 -4.58
C ARG A 211 11.23 14.59 -3.22
N LEU A 212 10.64 15.10 -2.13
CA LEU A 212 10.92 14.59 -0.78
C LEU A 212 10.53 13.11 -0.64
N ALA A 213 9.38 12.71 -1.20
CA ALA A 213 8.96 11.31 -1.24
C ALA A 213 10.00 10.44 -1.97
N ARG A 214 10.50 10.91 -3.11
CA ARG A 214 11.50 10.21 -3.92
C ARG A 214 12.79 9.98 -3.16
N GLU A 215 13.29 11.00 -2.46
CA GLU A 215 14.48 10.88 -1.63
C GLU A 215 14.34 9.79 -0.56
N GLN A 216 13.15 9.62 0.02
CA GLN A 216 12.94 8.58 1.03
C GLN A 216 12.81 7.20 0.39
N TYR A 217 12.12 7.07 -0.72
CA TYR A 217 12.04 5.78 -1.42
C TYR A 217 13.39 5.35 -2.00
N ASP A 218 14.22 6.27 -2.49
CA ASP A 218 15.58 5.96 -2.94
C ASP A 218 16.40 5.33 -1.78
N ARG A 219 16.33 5.91 -0.57
CA ARG A 219 16.94 5.32 0.64
C ARG A 219 16.37 3.96 1.01
N ALA A 220 15.05 3.79 0.89
CA ALA A 220 14.40 2.52 1.19
C ALA A 220 14.83 1.43 0.18
N LEU A 221 14.96 1.77 -1.11
CA LEU A 221 15.36 0.87 -2.18
C LEU A 221 16.84 0.48 -2.12
N GLU A 222 17.71 1.33 -1.55
CA GLU A 222 19.09 0.95 -1.22
C GLU A 222 19.15 -0.22 -0.23
N ILE A 223 18.15 -0.32 0.66
CA ILE A 223 18.07 -1.34 1.70
C ILE A 223 17.29 -2.58 1.23
N ALA A 224 16.16 -2.37 0.55
CA ALA A 224 15.24 -3.41 0.10
C ALA A 224 14.88 -3.25 -1.40
N PRO A 225 15.82 -3.53 -2.33
CA PRO A 225 15.66 -3.23 -3.76
C PRO A 225 14.62 -4.09 -4.49
N GLU A 226 14.23 -5.22 -3.90
CA GLU A 226 13.28 -6.19 -4.46
C GLU A 226 11.95 -6.23 -3.70
N ASP A 227 11.72 -5.29 -2.77
CA ASP A 227 10.43 -5.17 -2.08
C ASP A 227 9.37 -4.67 -3.07
N VAL A 228 8.36 -5.51 -3.33
CA VAL A 228 7.36 -5.25 -4.36
C VAL A 228 6.42 -4.10 -4.00
N TYR A 229 6.08 -3.92 -2.71
CA TYR A 229 5.25 -2.79 -2.28
C TYR A 229 5.99 -1.47 -2.48
N LEU A 230 7.26 -1.41 -2.06
CA LEU A 230 8.08 -0.24 -2.25
C LEU A 230 8.31 0.07 -3.73
N LEU A 231 8.54 -0.95 -4.56
CA LEU A 231 8.68 -0.77 -6.00
C LEU A 231 7.38 -0.22 -6.65
N ASP A 232 6.20 -0.69 -6.22
CA ASP A 232 4.93 -0.17 -6.74
C ASP A 232 4.71 1.29 -6.36
N GLU A 233 4.89 1.64 -5.08
CA GLU A 233 4.81 3.02 -4.59
C GLU A 233 5.81 3.95 -5.30
N TYR A 234 7.06 3.50 -5.48
CA TYR A 234 8.09 4.25 -6.20
C TYR A 234 7.73 4.46 -7.67
N ALA A 235 7.17 3.44 -8.33
CA ALA A 235 6.76 3.52 -9.73
C ALA A 235 5.61 4.51 -9.93
N ARG A 236 4.62 4.52 -9.02
CA ARG A 236 3.52 5.49 -8.98
C ARG A 236 4.03 6.91 -8.72
N LEU A 237 4.95 7.09 -7.77
CA LEU A 237 5.56 8.39 -7.54
C LEU A 237 6.26 8.91 -8.80
N CYS A 238 7.07 8.09 -9.45
CA CYS A 238 7.77 8.49 -10.68
C CYS A 238 6.80 8.82 -11.82
N PHE A 239 5.68 8.10 -11.91
CA PHE A 239 4.59 8.42 -12.83
C PHE A 239 4.01 9.82 -12.57
N HIS A 240 3.67 10.14 -11.32
CA HIS A 240 3.14 11.46 -10.96
C HIS A 240 4.16 12.58 -11.15
N LEU A 241 5.42 12.37 -10.76
CA LEU A 241 6.52 13.30 -11.05
C LEU A 241 6.66 13.56 -12.55
N ALA A 242 6.57 12.52 -13.39
CA ALA A 242 6.67 12.68 -14.84
C ALA A 242 5.53 13.52 -15.42
N ARG A 243 4.29 13.34 -14.94
CA ARG A 243 3.14 14.17 -15.36
C ARG A 243 3.30 15.64 -15.02
N LEU A 244 3.98 15.95 -13.92
CA LEU A 244 4.16 17.33 -13.45
C LEU A 244 5.43 18.01 -13.97
N SER A 245 6.44 17.22 -14.32
CA SER A 245 7.74 17.69 -14.81
C SER A 245 7.70 18.03 -16.29
N GLU A 246 8.67 18.83 -16.74
CA GLU A 246 8.84 19.21 -18.15
C GLU A 246 10.27 18.94 -18.62
N GLY A 247 10.47 18.81 -19.93
CA GLY A 247 11.80 18.72 -20.54
C GLY A 247 12.49 17.35 -20.35
N PRO A 248 13.83 17.32 -20.24
CA PRO A 248 14.60 16.07 -20.18
C PRO A 248 14.28 15.20 -18.96
N GLU A 249 14.01 15.81 -17.81
CA GLU A 249 13.70 15.11 -16.56
C GLU A 249 12.44 14.26 -16.70
N GLN A 250 11.39 14.80 -17.34
CA GLN A 250 10.14 14.08 -17.60
C GLN A 250 10.38 12.76 -18.35
N LYS A 251 11.22 12.77 -19.39
CA LYS A 251 11.52 11.55 -20.16
C LYS A 251 12.21 10.49 -19.31
N VAL A 252 13.15 10.90 -18.47
CA VAL A 252 13.85 10.00 -17.54
C VAL A 252 12.87 9.40 -16.53
N LEU A 253 11.96 10.21 -16.00
CA LEU A 253 10.95 9.75 -15.03
C LEU A 253 9.98 8.73 -15.65
N TRP A 254 9.57 8.93 -16.91
CA TRP A 254 8.76 7.93 -17.61
C TRP A 254 9.49 6.59 -17.75
N GLU A 255 10.76 6.59 -18.15
CA GLU A 255 11.54 5.36 -18.26
C GLU A 255 11.77 4.68 -16.90
N ILE A 256 11.99 5.46 -15.83
CA ILE A 256 12.08 4.91 -14.47
C ILE A 256 10.75 4.26 -14.09
N SER A 257 9.62 4.95 -14.28
CA SER A 257 8.29 4.42 -13.95
C SER A 257 7.99 3.12 -14.71
N ILE A 258 8.21 3.08 -16.02
CA ILE A 258 8.01 1.89 -16.86
C ILE A 258 8.87 0.72 -16.36
N ARG A 259 10.17 0.95 -16.15
CA ARG A 259 11.09 -0.09 -15.70
C ARG A 259 10.71 -0.62 -14.32
N THR A 260 10.30 0.24 -13.41
CA THR A 260 9.93 -0.16 -12.04
C THR A 260 8.61 -0.91 -12.03
N PHE A 261 7.56 -0.44 -12.73
CA PHE A 261 6.32 -1.22 -12.86
C PHE A 261 6.56 -2.59 -13.50
N ARG A 262 7.46 -2.67 -14.50
CA ARG A 262 7.85 -3.97 -15.06
C ARG A 262 8.46 -4.89 -14.00
N LYS A 263 9.32 -4.37 -13.12
CA LYS A 263 9.84 -5.17 -11.99
C LYS A 263 8.72 -5.67 -11.09
N VAL A 264 7.77 -4.81 -10.72
CA VAL A 264 6.59 -5.17 -9.90
C VAL A 264 5.79 -6.29 -10.56
N ILE A 265 5.40 -6.11 -11.82
CA ILE A 265 4.56 -7.06 -12.56
C ILE A 265 5.28 -8.39 -12.79
N CYS A 266 6.60 -8.38 -13.00
CA CYS A 266 7.39 -9.59 -13.25
C CYS A 266 7.99 -10.23 -11.99
N ALA A 267 7.78 -9.66 -10.79
CA ALA A 267 8.32 -10.22 -9.56
C ALA A 267 7.67 -11.58 -9.22
N GLU A 268 8.46 -12.52 -8.71
CA GLU A 268 7.99 -13.86 -8.36
C GLU A 268 6.91 -13.84 -7.25
N ASN A 269 7.00 -12.86 -6.36
CA ASN A 269 6.09 -12.64 -5.23
C ASN A 269 5.06 -11.53 -5.48
N ASN A 270 4.82 -11.12 -6.73
CA ASN A 270 3.90 -10.03 -7.07
C ASN A 270 2.46 -10.25 -6.56
N ALA A 271 2.07 -11.50 -6.33
CA ALA A 271 0.76 -11.88 -5.80
C ALA A 271 0.47 -11.30 -4.42
N ILE A 272 1.49 -10.85 -3.68
CA ILE A 272 1.33 -10.20 -2.37
C ILE A 272 0.57 -8.87 -2.47
N LEU A 273 0.68 -8.15 -3.59
CA LEU A 273 -0.03 -6.88 -3.81
C LEU A 273 -1.54 -7.09 -3.92
N GLY A 274 -1.96 -8.21 -4.51
CA GLY A 274 -3.34 -8.47 -4.86
C GLY A 274 -3.62 -8.26 -6.36
N PRO A 275 -4.68 -8.88 -6.89
CA PRO A 275 -4.96 -8.87 -8.32
C PRO A 275 -5.46 -7.51 -8.83
N GLU A 276 -5.97 -6.62 -7.97
CA GLU A 276 -6.45 -5.30 -8.39
C GLU A 276 -5.27 -4.37 -8.61
N GLU A 277 -4.35 -4.35 -7.65
CA GLU A 277 -3.12 -3.58 -7.61
C GLU A 277 -2.23 -3.92 -8.81
N ILE A 278 -2.11 -5.21 -9.15
CA ILE A 278 -1.37 -5.65 -10.35
C ILE A 278 -2.04 -5.17 -11.64
N ARG A 279 -3.38 -5.15 -11.72
CA ARG A 279 -4.08 -4.59 -12.88
C ARG A 279 -3.83 -3.10 -12.98
N GLU A 280 -3.90 -2.37 -11.88
CA GLU A 280 -3.59 -0.93 -11.85
C GLU A 280 -2.15 -0.65 -12.27
N ALA A 281 -1.18 -1.41 -11.76
CA ALA A 281 0.22 -1.30 -12.17
C ALA A 281 0.39 -1.50 -13.69
N CYS A 282 -0.33 -2.47 -14.29
CA CYS A 282 -0.38 -2.63 -15.75
C CYS A 282 -0.94 -1.40 -16.46
N ILE A 283 -2.02 -0.80 -15.94
CA ILE A 283 -2.61 0.43 -16.52
C ILE A 283 -1.62 1.60 -16.44
N CYS A 284 -1.04 1.84 -15.26
CA CYS A 284 -0.07 2.91 -15.06
C CYS A 284 1.18 2.72 -15.92
N MET A 285 1.68 1.48 -16.05
CA MET A 285 2.79 1.17 -16.96
C MET A 285 2.43 1.46 -18.41
N ALA A 286 1.24 1.08 -18.87
CA ALA A 286 0.80 1.35 -20.24
C ALA A 286 0.62 2.84 -20.51
N GLN A 287 0.09 3.60 -19.55
CA GLN A 287 0.01 5.06 -19.64
C GLN A 287 1.41 5.67 -19.72
N ALA A 288 2.35 5.24 -18.87
CA ALA A 288 3.75 5.69 -18.94
C ALA A 288 4.40 5.36 -20.29
N CYS A 289 4.19 4.16 -20.82
CA CYS A 289 4.62 3.78 -22.17
C CYS A 289 4.01 4.70 -23.24
N SER A 290 2.74 5.08 -23.09
CA SER A 290 2.07 6.00 -24.02
C SER A 290 2.77 7.36 -24.04
N HIS A 291 3.02 7.94 -22.87
CA HIS A 291 3.71 9.21 -22.72
C HIS A 291 5.20 9.17 -23.15
N ALA A 292 5.84 8.00 -23.06
CA ALA A 292 7.18 7.76 -23.58
C ALA A 292 7.22 7.51 -25.11
N GLY A 293 6.07 7.47 -25.80
CA GLY A 293 5.98 7.16 -27.23
C GLY A 293 6.08 5.67 -27.59
N ARG A 294 6.04 4.78 -26.60
CA ARG A 294 6.07 3.30 -26.75
C ARG A 294 4.65 2.76 -26.93
N HIS A 295 3.97 3.23 -27.98
CA HIS A 295 2.54 2.99 -28.20
C HIS A 295 2.17 1.53 -28.42
N GLU A 296 2.98 0.77 -29.15
CA GLU A 296 2.71 -0.66 -29.41
C GLU A 296 2.73 -1.48 -28.11
N GLU A 297 3.67 -1.17 -27.22
CA GLU A 297 3.77 -1.80 -25.91
C GLU A 297 2.60 -1.41 -25.01
N ALA A 298 2.25 -0.12 -24.97
CA ALA A 298 1.07 0.36 -24.25
C ALA A 298 -0.21 -0.36 -24.74
N GLU A 299 -0.41 -0.46 -26.05
CA GLU A 299 -1.57 -1.14 -26.64
C GLU A 299 -1.61 -2.61 -26.24
N LEU A 300 -0.48 -3.33 -26.34
CA LEU A 300 -0.38 -4.73 -25.96
C LEU A 300 -0.75 -4.95 -24.49
N ILE A 301 -0.18 -4.16 -23.57
CA ILE A 301 -0.46 -4.28 -22.13
C ILE A 301 -1.95 -4.05 -21.85
N LEU A 302 -2.54 -3.01 -22.43
CA LEU A 302 -3.94 -2.66 -22.19
C LEU A 302 -4.90 -3.70 -22.79
N VAL A 303 -4.62 -4.20 -23.99
CA VAL A 303 -5.42 -5.24 -24.63
C VAL A 303 -5.36 -6.53 -23.83
N LEU A 304 -4.19 -6.95 -23.34
CA LEU A 304 -4.05 -8.12 -22.48
C LEU A 304 -4.79 -7.95 -21.16
N THR A 305 -4.61 -6.81 -20.48
CA THR A 305 -5.30 -6.48 -19.23
C THR A 305 -6.81 -6.53 -19.41
N ARG A 306 -7.33 -5.90 -20.48
CA ARG A 306 -8.74 -5.93 -20.84
C ARG A 306 -9.24 -7.34 -21.17
N SER A 307 -8.48 -8.14 -21.91
CA SER A 307 -8.87 -9.51 -22.26
C SER A 307 -8.94 -10.42 -21.03
N MET A 308 -8.05 -10.22 -20.06
CA MET A 308 -8.07 -10.97 -18.79
C MET A 308 -9.12 -10.44 -17.81
N SER A 309 -9.54 -9.18 -17.93
CA SER A 309 -10.54 -8.56 -17.05
C SER A 309 -11.48 -7.64 -17.84
N PRO A 310 -12.43 -8.19 -18.61
CA PRO A 310 -13.28 -7.39 -19.51
C PRO A 310 -14.15 -6.33 -18.82
N GLN A 311 -14.49 -6.57 -17.54
CA GLN A 311 -15.29 -5.66 -16.71
C GLN A 311 -14.47 -4.55 -16.05
N PHE A 312 -13.13 -4.57 -16.20
CA PHE A 312 -12.24 -3.58 -15.61
C PHE A 312 -12.23 -2.31 -16.46
N TRP A 313 -13.12 -1.37 -16.13
CA TRP A 313 -13.29 -0.11 -16.85
C TRP A 313 -11.99 0.70 -17.05
N PRO A 314 -11.00 0.72 -16.11
CA PRO A 314 -9.79 1.51 -16.30
C PRO A 314 -8.97 1.11 -17.52
N ALA A 315 -9.01 -0.18 -17.92
CA ALA A 315 -8.36 -0.64 -19.14
C ALA A 315 -8.97 -0.04 -20.41
N HIS A 316 -10.30 0.08 -20.45
CA HIS A 316 -11.00 0.71 -21.58
C HIS A 316 -10.77 2.22 -21.60
N TYR A 317 -10.74 2.86 -20.42
CA TYR A 317 -10.45 4.29 -20.31
C TYR A 317 -9.01 4.60 -20.77
N ALA A 318 -8.03 3.86 -20.29
CA ALA A 318 -6.63 4.04 -20.70
C ALA A 318 -6.41 3.76 -22.19
N LEU A 319 -7.15 2.82 -22.80
CA LEU A 319 -7.15 2.63 -24.27
C LEU A 319 -7.69 3.86 -25.00
N ALA A 320 -8.69 4.54 -24.45
CA ALA A 320 -9.20 5.77 -25.02
C ALA A 320 -8.13 6.88 -24.99
N CYS A 321 -7.42 7.03 -23.87
CA CYS A 321 -6.31 7.98 -23.72
C CYS A 321 -5.17 7.65 -24.70
N LEU A 322 -4.74 6.39 -24.78
CA LEU A 322 -3.70 5.95 -25.73
C LEU A 322 -4.07 6.30 -27.18
N HIS A 323 -5.27 5.93 -27.63
CA HIS A 323 -5.68 6.22 -29.01
C HIS A 323 -5.84 7.72 -29.28
N SER A 324 -6.29 8.49 -28.29
CA SER A 324 -6.35 9.95 -28.39
C SER A 324 -4.95 10.56 -28.57
N LEU A 325 -3.95 10.10 -27.80
CA LEU A 325 -2.55 10.52 -27.93
C LEU A 325 -1.91 10.05 -29.25
N GLN A 326 -2.19 8.82 -29.70
CA GLN A 326 -1.71 8.30 -30.99
C GLN A 326 -2.15 9.20 -32.17
N TYR A 327 -3.35 9.78 -32.13
CA TYR A 327 -3.79 10.71 -33.15
C TYR A 327 -2.93 11.97 -33.22
N GLU A 328 -2.39 12.48 -32.11
CA GLU A 328 -1.51 13.66 -32.15
C GLU A 328 -0.22 13.41 -32.92
N GLN A 329 0.30 12.19 -32.85
CA GLN A 329 1.53 11.80 -33.52
C GLN A 329 1.29 11.36 -34.97
N LEU A 330 0.31 10.48 -35.20
CA LEU A 330 0.08 9.84 -36.50
C LEU A 330 -0.91 10.59 -37.40
N ARG A 331 -1.76 11.45 -36.82
CA ARG A 331 -2.81 12.22 -37.51
C ARG A 331 -3.85 11.38 -38.26
N GLU A 332 -3.96 10.08 -37.96
CA GLU A 332 -4.97 9.20 -38.53
C GLU A 332 -6.29 9.26 -37.75
N THR A 333 -7.38 9.60 -38.41
CA THR A 333 -8.69 9.75 -37.76
C THR A 333 -9.26 8.45 -37.20
N SER A 334 -8.78 7.30 -37.68
CA SER A 334 -9.15 5.97 -37.18
C SER A 334 -8.88 5.82 -35.67
N HIS A 335 -7.82 6.44 -35.15
CA HIS A 335 -7.51 6.43 -33.73
C HIS A 335 -8.54 7.20 -32.90
N LEU A 336 -9.09 8.31 -33.39
CA LEU A 336 -10.15 9.03 -32.68
C LEU A 336 -11.44 8.21 -32.56
N ASP A 337 -11.75 7.42 -33.59
CA ASP A 337 -12.93 6.55 -33.58
C ASP A 337 -12.72 5.35 -32.63
N LYS A 338 -11.50 4.79 -32.59
CA LYS A 338 -11.11 3.80 -31.56
C LYS A 338 -11.20 4.38 -30.15
N ALA A 339 -10.71 5.61 -29.95
CA ALA A 339 -10.76 6.29 -28.66
C ALA A 339 -12.20 6.48 -28.15
N LEU A 340 -13.11 6.95 -29.00
CA LEU A 340 -14.54 7.07 -28.67
C LEU A 340 -15.17 5.73 -28.29
N ASN A 341 -14.88 4.67 -29.06
CA ASN A 341 -15.43 3.35 -28.79
C ASN A 341 -14.93 2.80 -27.44
N SER A 342 -13.63 2.93 -27.15
CA SER A 342 -13.08 2.51 -25.86
C SER A 342 -13.65 3.30 -24.69
N LEU A 343 -13.78 4.63 -24.82
CA LEU A 343 -14.37 5.48 -23.79
C LEU A 343 -15.85 5.13 -23.53
N ARG A 344 -16.60 4.85 -24.59
CA ARG A 344 -17.99 4.38 -24.48
C ARG A 344 -18.09 3.06 -23.71
N GLN A 345 -17.15 2.13 -23.89
CA GLN A 345 -17.15 0.89 -23.12
C GLN A 345 -16.82 1.15 -21.64
N ALA A 346 -15.84 2.02 -21.34
CA ALA A 346 -15.55 2.40 -19.96
C ALA A 346 -16.80 2.94 -19.25
N PHE A 347 -17.52 3.86 -19.89
CA PHE A 347 -18.77 4.42 -19.39
C PHE A 347 -19.91 3.41 -19.23
N LYS A 348 -19.98 2.40 -20.11
CA LYS A 348 -20.98 1.32 -20.00
C LYS A 348 -20.73 0.39 -18.81
N LEU A 349 -19.47 0.22 -18.42
CA LEU A 349 -19.07 -0.62 -17.30
C LEU A 349 -19.26 0.09 -15.96
N GLN A 350 -19.18 1.43 -15.95
CA GLN A 350 -19.29 2.26 -14.75
C GLN A 350 -20.51 3.19 -14.83
N GLN A 351 -21.69 2.61 -15.05
CA GLN A 351 -22.92 3.36 -15.37
C GLN A 351 -23.42 4.29 -14.25
N SER A 352 -23.00 4.07 -13.01
CA SER A 352 -23.49 4.77 -11.82
C SER A 352 -22.49 5.76 -11.23
N ASP A 353 -21.37 6.00 -11.92
CA ASP A 353 -20.32 6.89 -11.45
C ASP A 353 -20.21 8.10 -12.38
N THR A 354 -20.66 9.25 -11.91
CA THR A 354 -20.48 10.53 -12.60
C THR A 354 -19.03 11.00 -12.61
N GLY A 355 -18.20 10.45 -11.71
CA GLY A 355 -16.78 10.79 -11.54
C GLY A 355 -15.94 10.47 -12.77
N ILE A 356 -16.13 9.31 -13.41
CA ILE A 356 -15.37 8.96 -14.63
C ILE A 356 -15.69 9.92 -15.79
N ARG A 357 -16.94 10.38 -15.89
CA ARG A 357 -17.36 11.33 -16.93
C ARG A 357 -16.76 12.71 -16.67
N GLN A 358 -16.75 13.14 -15.41
CA GLN A 358 -16.11 14.40 -15.03
C GLN A 358 -14.59 14.34 -15.27
N MET A 359 -13.94 13.24 -14.92
CA MET A 359 -12.53 13.00 -15.20
C MET A 359 -12.26 13.06 -16.71
N ALA A 360 -13.10 12.44 -17.55
CA ALA A 360 -12.96 12.51 -19.01
C ALA A 360 -13.05 13.94 -19.58
N ARG A 361 -13.76 14.85 -18.92
CA ARG A 361 -13.87 16.25 -19.37
C ARG A 361 -12.54 17.01 -19.16
N THR A 362 -11.79 16.69 -18.12
CA THR A 362 -10.58 17.41 -17.72
C THR A 362 -9.28 16.67 -18.06
N ASP A 363 -9.31 15.35 -18.32
CA ASP A 363 -8.11 14.56 -18.59
C ASP A 363 -7.35 15.08 -19.82
N PRO A 364 -6.11 15.57 -19.69
CA PRO A 364 -5.36 16.11 -20.81
C PRO A 364 -5.11 15.09 -21.93
N ASP A 365 -5.08 13.79 -21.64
CA ASP A 365 -4.77 12.75 -22.63
C ASP A 365 -5.94 12.58 -23.63
N LEU A 366 -7.14 13.02 -23.25
CA LEU A 366 -8.34 13.07 -24.09
C LEU A 366 -8.53 14.42 -24.80
N ASN A 367 -7.63 15.41 -24.63
CA ASN A 367 -7.69 16.69 -25.35
C ASN A 367 -7.84 16.54 -26.87
N PRO A 368 -7.06 15.69 -27.56
CA PRO A 368 -7.17 15.51 -29.00
C PRO A 368 -8.56 15.05 -29.42
N LEU A 369 -9.12 14.10 -28.68
CA LEU A 369 -10.46 13.60 -28.90
C LEU A 369 -11.52 14.70 -28.68
N ARG A 370 -11.44 15.42 -27.56
CA ARG A 370 -12.35 16.55 -27.26
C ARG A 370 -12.28 17.64 -28.33
N ALA A 371 -11.09 17.97 -28.81
CA ALA A 371 -10.89 19.03 -29.79
C ALA A 371 -11.39 18.63 -31.20
N LYS A 372 -11.20 17.38 -31.61
CA LYS A 372 -11.47 16.94 -33.00
C LYS A 372 -12.79 16.20 -33.20
N ARG A 373 -13.36 15.64 -32.13
CA ARG A 373 -14.66 14.94 -32.12
C ARG A 373 -15.62 15.56 -31.10
N ARG A 374 -15.53 16.87 -30.86
CA ARG A 374 -16.27 17.60 -29.82
C ARG A 374 -17.74 17.17 -29.67
N LYS A 375 -18.51 17.22 -30.76
CA LYS A 375 -19.93 16.85 -30.74
C LYS A 375 -20.15 15.40 -30.27
N LEU A 376 -19.44 14.45 -30.87
CA LEU A 376 -19.57 13.02 -30.50
C LEU A 376 -19.12 12.75 -29.06
N PHE A 377 -18.10 13.47 -28.60
CA PHE A 377 -17.64 13.39 -27.21
C PHE A 377 -18.70 13.93 -26.25
N GLU A 378 -19.26 15.12 -26.52
CA GLU A 378 -20.33 15.73 -25.71
C GLU A 378 -21.60 14.86 -25.69
N ASP A 379 -21.99 14.30 -26.83
CA ASP A 379 -23.12 13.38 -26.94
C ASP A 379 -22.88 12.13 -26.08
N LEU A 380 -21.68 11.54 -26.14
CA LEU A 380 -21.31 10.37 -25.33
C LEU A 380 -21.33 10.66 -23.81
N ILE A 381 -20.95 11.87 -23.41
CA ILE A 381 -21.00 12.29 -22.01
C ILE A 381 -22.45 12.39 -21.52
N LYS A 382 -23.34 12.98 -22.34
CA LYS A 382 -24.79 13.13 -22.02
C LYS A 382 -25.55 11.80 -22.02
N GLU A 383 -25.24 10.88 -22.95
CA GLU A 383 -25.90 9.57 -23.06
C GLU A 383 -25.93 8.77 -21.76
N GLY A 384 -25.01 9.01 -20.81
CA GLY A 384 -25.08 8.39 -19.48
C GLY A 384 -25.75 9.20 -18.39
N GLU A 385 -25.76 10.52 -18.49
CA GLU A 385 -26.45 11.40 -17.53
C GLU A 385 -27.97 11.15 -17.62
N ASP A 386 -28.50 10.97 -18.83
CA ASP A 386 -29.92 10.66 -19.05
C ASP A 386 -30.35 9.27 -18.53
N VAL A 387 -29.43 8.29 -18.50
CA VAL A 387 -29.68 6.94 -17.98
C VAL A 387 -29.72 6.92 -16.45
N GLU A 388 -28.98 7.80 -15.78
CA GLU A 388 -29.02 7.94 -14.31
C GLU A 388 -30.30 8.64 -13.83
N ILE A 389 -30.75 9.69 -14.53
CA ILE A 389 -32.02 10.39 -14.24
C ILE A 389 -33.20 9.42 -14.35
N ALA A 390 -33.21 8.56 -15.36
CA ALA A 390 -34.26 7.55 -15.54
C ALA A 390 -34.24 6.39 -14.52
N LYS A 391 -33.15 6.18 -13.78
CA LYS A 391 -33.05 5.15 -12.71
C LYS A 391 -33.35 5.71 -11.32
N SER A 392 -33.37 7.02 -11.17
CA SER A 392 -33.60 7.74 -9.90
C SER A 392 -35.01 8.33 -9.77
N ALA A 393 -35.79 8.31 -10.87
CA ALA A 393 -37.22 8.56 -10.94
C ALA A 393 -38.00 7.24 -10.92
#